data_AF-A0A1F5WZY1-F1
#
_entry.id   AF-A0A1F5WZY1-F1
#
_cell.length_a   1.000
_cell.length_b   1.000
_cell.length_c   1.000
_cell.angle_alpha   90.00
_cell.angle_beta   90.00
_cell.angle_gamma   90.00
#
_symmetry.space_group_name_H-M   'P 1'
#
loop_
_entity.id
_entity.type
_entity.pdbx_description
1 polymer ?
#
loop_
_entity_poly.entity_id
_entity_poly.type
_entity_poly.pdbx_seq_one_letter_code
_entity_poly.pdbx_strand_id
1 'polypeptide(L)'
;MRTYPEFYSSIAKPGFAPPPWVFGVAWSIIYPLFAAAIIYTFVLAYKGRVPWRYFGVLIANLAANLLFTPVQLGLSAFWPASVVILVVLGTLAYFEWAIWKYSKTIFFLLLPYLLWGAYATVLQLWVSVIN
;
A
#
# COMPACT_ATOMS: atom_id res chain seq x y z
N MET A 1 -13.36 3.09 20.73
CA MET A 1 -12.67 3.35 19.44
C MET A 1 -13.73 3.32 18.36
N ARG A 2 -13.80 4.34 17.48
CA ARG A 2 -14.73 4.29 16.33
C ARG A 2 -14.33 3.15 15.40
N THR A 3 -15.30 2.39 14.91
CA THR A 3 -15.02 1.37 13.89
C THR A 3 -14.68 2.04 12.55
N TYR A 4 -13.94 1.37 11.66
CA TYR A 4 -13.63 1.92 10.33
C TYR A 4 -14.89 2.39 9.58
N PRO A 5 -16.00 1.64 9.56
CA PRO A 5 -17.25 2.09 8.92
C PRO A 5 -17.84 3.36 9.54
N GLU A 6 -17.80 3.51 10.87
CA GLU A 6 -18.29 4.71 11.56
C GLU A 6 -17.44 5.94 11.23
N PHE A 7 -16.11 5.81 11.31
CA PHE A 7 -15.19 6.89 10.93
C PHE A 7 -15.36 7.25 9.46
N TYR A 8 -15.38 6.25 8.58
CA TYR A 8 -15.52 6.44 7.15
C TYR A 8 -16.84 7.12 6.82
N SER A 9 -17.94 6.81 7.52
CA SER A 9 -19.23 7.46 7.30
C SER A 9 -19.26 8.93 7.79
N SER A 10 -18.43 9.28 8.77
CA SER A 10 -18.38 10.63 9.36
C SER A 10 -17.63 11.68 8.53
N ILE A 11 -16.78 11.26 7.58
CA ILE A 11 -15.95 12.17 6.77
C ILE A 11 -16.60 12.50 5.41
N ALA A 12 -16.32 13.70 4.91
CA ALA A 12 -16.63 14.08 3.54
C ALA A 12 -15.76 13.25 2.57
N LYS A 13 -16.37 12.74 1.49
CA LYS A 13 -15.73 11.84 0.53
C LYS A 13 -16.07 12.26 -0.89
N PRO A 14 -15.15 12.09 -1.85
CA PRO A 14 -15.46 12.33 -3.26
C PRO A 14 -16.42 11.26 -3.80
N GLY A 15 -17.14 11.57 -4.88
CA GLY A 15 -18.13 10.67 -5.48
C GLY A 15 -17.58 9.33 -6.01
N PHE A 16 -16.25 9.23 -6.20
CA PHE A 16 -15.58 7.99 -6.62
C PHE A 16 -15.10 7.10 -5.45
N ALA A 17 -15.33 7.53 -4.19
CA ALA A 17 -14.94 6.76 -3.02
C ALA A 17 -15.76 5.46 -2.95
N PRO A 18 -15.13 4.29 -2.73
CA PRO A 18 -15.85 3.04 -2.82
C PRO A 18 -16.57 2.76 -1.49
N PRO A 19 -17.55 1.83 -1.49
CA PRO A 19 -18.11 1.31 -0.26
C PRO A 19 -17.03 0.68 0.65
N PRO A 20 -17.19 0.72 2.00
CA PRO A 20 -16.21 0.18 2.94
C PRO A 20 -15.77 -1.28 2.71
N TRP A 21 -16.68 -2.13 2.21
CA TRP A 21 -16.39 -3.54 1.96
C TRP A 21 -15.38 -3.76 0.84
N VAL A 22 -15.26 -2.83 -0.13
CA VAL A 22 -14.32 -2.93 -1.26
C VAL A 22 -12.88 -2.93 -0.76
N PHE A 23 -12.58 -2.16 0.29
CA PHE A 23 -11.26 -2.16 0.92
C PHE A 23 -10.89 -3.55 1.46
N GLY A 24 -11.84 -4.22 2.13
CA GLY A 24 -11.61 -5.57 2.65
C GLY A 24 -11.33 -6.60 1.55
N VAL A 25 -12.07 -6.54 0.43
CA VAL A 25 -11.86 -7.43 -0.71
C VAL A 25 -10.51 -7.16 -1.39
N ALA A 26 -10.17 -5.90 -1.64
CA ALA A 26 -8.91 -5.53 -2.26
C ALA A 26 -7.70 -6.03 -1.44
N TRP A 27 -7.70 -5.77 -0.13
CA TRP A 27 -6.60 -6.21 0.75
C TRP A 27 -6.54 -7.73 0.91
N SER A 28 -7.67 -8.43 0.88
CA SER A 28 -7.71 -9.90 0.90
C SER A 28 -7.03 -10.54 -0.32
N ILE A 29 -6.98 -9.83 -1.45
CA ILE A 29 -6.27 -10.26 -2.67
C ILE A 29 -4.80 -9.80 -2.62
N ILE A 30 -4.56 -8.56 -2.20
CA ILE A 30 -3.22 -7.95 -2.19
C ILE A 30 -2.31 -8.65 -1.19
N TYR A 31 -2.77 -8.96 0.03
CA TYR A 31 -1.89 -9.52 1.06
C TYR A 31 -1.29 -10.89 0.68
N PRO A 32 -2.06 -11.86 0.15
CA PRO A 32 -1.48 -13.11 -0.36
C PRO A 32 -0.47 -12.89 -1.49
N LEU A 33 -0.77 -12.00 -2.45
CA LEU A 33 0.14 -11.69 -3.56
C LEU A 33 1.43 -11.03 -3.06
N PHE A 34 1.31 -10.11 -2.11
CA PHE A 34 2.44 -9.44 -1.48
C PHE A 34 3.31 -10.43 -0.69
N ALA A 35 2.69 -11.34 0.07
CA ALA A 35 3.40 -12.41 0.78
C ALA A 35 4.15 -13.33 -0.20
N ALA A 36 3.52 -13.74 -1.30
CA ALA A 36 4.17 -14.53 -2.34
C ALA A 36 5.35 -13.78 -2.98
N ALA A 37 5.20 -12.48 -3.24
CA ALA A 37 6.27 -11.64 -3.77
C ALA A 37 7.46 -11.52 -2.80
N ILE A 38 7.21 -11.37 -1.50
CA ILE A 38 8.26 -11.35 -0.46
C ILE A 38 9.01 -12.69 -0.45
N ILE A 39 8.29 -13.80 -0.38
CA ILE A 39 8.89 -15.15 -0.36
C ILE A 39 9.73 -15.38 -1.62
N TYR A 40 9.21 -15.00 -2.78
CA TYR A 40 9.95 -15.20 -4.03
C TYR A 40 11.19 -14.30 -4.10
N THR A 41 11.09 -13.04 -3.67
CA THR A 41 12.24 -12.14 -3.55
C THR A 41 13.30 -12.72 -2.62
N PHE A 42 12.88 -13.35 -1.51
CA PHE A 42 13.79 -13.99 -0.54
C PHE A 42 14.58 -15.12 -1.19
N VAL A 43 13.89 -15.99 -1.91
CA VAL A 43 14.52 -17.12 -2.62
C VAL A 43 15.52 -16.62 -3.66
N LEU A 44 15.21 -15.55 -4.39
CA LEU A 44 16.15 -14.96 -5.35
C LEU A 44 17.35 -14.29 -4.67
N ALA A 45 17.14 -13.65 -3.52
CA ALA A 45 18.22 -13.04 -2.75
C ALA A 45 19.16 -14.07 -2.13
N TYR A 46 18.60 -15.14 -1.57
CA TYR A 46 19.37 -16.28 -1.05
C TYR A 46 20.20 -16.97 -2.14
N LYS A 47 19.68 -17.04 -3.38
CA LYS A 47 20.41 -17.53 -4.56
C LYS A 47 21.41 -16.53 -5.15
N GLY A 48 21.62 -15.37 -4.53
CA GLY A 48 22.52 -14.33 -5.01
C GLY A 48 22.07 -13.59 -6.28
N ARG A 49 20.82 -13.80 -6.72
CA ARG A 49 20.28 -13.16 -7.94
C ARG A 49 19.75 -11.75 -7.68
N VAL A 50 19.29 -11.49 -6.46
CA VAL A 50 18.72 -10.21 -6.04
C VAL A 50 19.49 -9.67 -4.82
N PRO A 51 19.96 -8.41 -4.85
CA PRO A 51 20.54 -7.77 -3.68
C PRO A 51 19.61 -7.73 -2.45
N TRP A 52 20.12 -8.08 -1.27
CA TRP A 52 19.38 -8.02 0.01
C TRP A 52 18.83 -6.63 0.36
N ARG A 53 19.41 -5.55 -0.17
CA ARG A 53 18.88 -4.18 0.06
C ARG A 53 17.42 -4.01 -0.38
N TYR A 54 16.93 -4.78 -1.35
CA TYR A 54 15.54 -4.69 -1.79
C TYR A 54 14.56 -5.28 -0.76
N PHE A 55 15.03 -6.11 0.18
CA PHE A 55 14.26 -6.50 1.36
C PHE A 55 14.01 -5.31 2.30
N GLY A 56 15.01 -4.44 2.48
CA GLY A 56 14.85 -3.22 3.26
C GLY A 56 13.73 -2.32 2.70
N VAL A 57 13.59 -2.26 1.37
CA VAL A 57 12.51 -1.53 0.70
C VAL A 57 11.14 -2.16 0.99
N LEU A 58 11.03 -3.49 0.91
CA LEU A 58 9.78 -4.20 1.22
C LEU A 58 9.37 -4.03 2.69
N ILE A 59 10.33 -4.08 3.61
CA ILE A 59 10.09 -3.86 5.04
C ILE A 59 9.64 -2.42 5.28
N ALA A 60 10.29 -1.44 4.65
CA ALA A 60 9.88 -0.04 4.74
C ALA A 60 8.46 0.17 4.17
N ASN A 61 8.13 -0.47 3.05
CA ASN A 61 6.79 -0.43 2.47
C ASN A 61 5.74 -1.02 3.43
N LEU A 62 6.01 -2.19 4.01
CA LEU A 62 5.12 -2.83 4.97
C LEU A 62 4.93 -1.98 6.22
N ALA A 63 6.01 -1.42 6.77
CA ALA A 63 5.94 -0.54 7.93
C ALA A 63 5.12 0.72 7.64
N ALA A 64 5.35 1.37 6.49
CA ALA A 64 4.56 2.53 6.07
C ALA A 64 3.08 2.17 5.87
N ASN A 65 2.79 0.99 5.29
CA ASN A 65 1.43 0.51 5.08
C ASN A 65 0.70 0.28 6.41
N LEU A 66 1.37 -0.34 7.38
CA LEU A 66 0.83 -0.56 8.72
C LEU A 66 0.64 0.75 9.50
N LEU A 67 1.48 1.76 9.27
CA LEU A 67 1.34 3.09 9.87
C LEU A 67 0.18 3.91 9.29
N PHE A 68 -0.25 3.64 8.06
CA PHE A 68 -1.31 4.40 7.42
C PHE A 68 -2.64 4.35 8.22
N THR A 69 -3.08 3.16 8.60
CA THR A 69 -4.34 2.94 9.33
C THR A 69 -4.42 3.70 10.67
N PRO A 70 -3.43 3.60 11.58
CA PRO A 70 -3.45 4.34 12.84
C PRO A 70 -3.31 5.85 12.64
N VAL A 71 -2.58 6.32 11.62
CA VAL A 71 -2.49 7.76 11.32
C VAL A 71 -3.82 8.31 10.83
N GLN A 72 -4.50 7.60 9.92
CA GLN A 72 -5.79 8.02 9.37
C GLN A 72 -6.92 7.94 10.42
N LEU A 73 -7.06 6.80 11.11
CA LEU A 73 -8.18 6.56 12.03
C LEU A 73 -7.91 7.06 13.45
N GLY A 74 -6.68 6.93 13.93
CA GLY A 74 -6.32 7.25 15.31
C GLY A 74 -6.10 8.74 15.51
N LEU A 75 -5.34 9.37 14.60
CA LEU A 75 -5.01 10.79 14.70
C LEU A 75 -6.00 11.69 13.94
N SER A 76 -6.89 11.12 13.12
CA SER A 76 -7.76 11.89 12.20
C SER A 76 -6.99 12.93 11.39
N ALA A 77 -5.72 12.65 11.10
CA ALA A 77 -4.78 13.61 10.53
C ALA A 77 -4.62 13.33 9.04
N PHE A 78 -5.47 13.96 8.24
CA PHE A 78 -5.58 13.67 6.81
C PHE A 78 -4.30 13.98 6.03
N TRP A 79 -3.65 15.13 6.30
CA TRP A 79 -2.39 15.52 5.67
C TRP A 79 -1.22 14.57 6.00
N PRO A 80 -0.96 14.21 7.28
CA PRO A 80 0.00 13.17 7.61
C PRO A 80 -0.31 11.82 6.94
N ALA A 81 -1.57 11.40 6.89
CA ALA A 81 -1.96 10.17 6.21
C ALA A 81 -1.68 10.22 4.70
N SER A 82 -1.85 11.39 4.05
CA SER A 82 -1.44 11.63 2.66
C SER A 82 0.06 11.44 2.45
N VAL A 83 0.89 11.93 3.37
CA VAL A 83 2.35 11.72 3.29
C VAL A 83 2.69 10.23 3.43
N VAL A 84 2.06 9.53 4.39
CA VAL A 84 2.31 8.10 4.61
C VAL A 84 1.90 7.26 3.39
N ILE A 85 0.73 7.51 2.78
CA ILE A 85 0.32 6.75 1.59
C ILE A 85 1.21 7.05 0.37
N LEU A 86 1.73 8.27 0.24
CA LEU A 86 2.73 8.60 -0.78
C LEU A 86 4.05 7.84 -0.55
N VAL A 87 4.47 7.66 0.69
CA VAL A 87 5.63 6.82 1.04
C VAL A 87 5.36 5.36 0.68
N VAL A 88 4.16 4.84 0.95
CA VAL A 88 3.76 3.48 0.55
C VAL A 88 3.83 3.34 -0.97
N LEU A 89 3.20 4.25 -1.72
CA LEU A 89 3.18 4.20 -3.18
C LEU A 89 4.59 4.33 -3.76
N GLY A 90 5.40 5.27 -3.26
CA GLY A 90 6.75 5.52 -3.73
C GLY A 90 7.70 4.34 -3.46
N THR A 91 7.64 3.75 -2.26
CA THR A 91 8.45 2.57 -1.93
C THR A 91 8.04 1.35 -2.74
N LEU A 92 6.74 1.15 -2.98
CA LEU A 92 6.23 0.06 -3.82
C LEU A 92 6.66 0.23 -5.28
N ALA A 93 6.45 1.41 -5.87
CA ALA A 93 6.83 1.71 -7.23
C ALA A 93 8.35 1.59 -7.45
N TYR A 94 9.15 2.06 -6.48
CA TYR A 94 10.60 1.88 -6.52
C TYR A 94 11.00 0.40 -6.48
N PHE A 95 10.38 -0.40 -5.60
CA PHE A 95 10.65 -1.83 -5.54
C PHE A 95 10.30 -2.53 -6.85
N GLU A 96 9.12 -2.27 -7.41
CA GLU A 96 8.67 -2.86 -8.68
C GLU A 96 9.60 -2.52 -9.85
N TRP A 97 9.98 -1.24 -9.97
CA TRP A 97 10.94 -0.80 -10.97
C TRP A 97 12.30 -1.50 -10.80
N ALA A 98 12.78 -1.60 -9.57
CA ALA A 98 14.07 -2.21 -9.29
C ALA A 98 14.08 -3.74 -9.47
N ILE A 99 12.97 -4.43 -9.17
CA ILE A 99 12.85 -5.89 -9.27
C ILE A 99 12.62 -6.34 -10.72
N TRP A 100 12.12 -5.47 -11.60
CA TRP A 100 11.81 -5.78 -13.01
C TRP A 100 12.97 -6.47 -13.74
N LYS A 101 14.20 -5.99 -13.53
CA LYS A 101 15.41 -6.56 -14.15
C LYS A 101 15.80 -7.94 -13.62
N TYR A 102 15.26 -8.35 -12.47
CA TYR A 102 15.56 -9.63 -11.83
C TYR A 102 14.42 -10.65 -11.98
N SER A 103 13.16 -10.21 -11.91
CA SER A 103 11.99 -11.07 -12.04
C SER A 103 10.75 -10.29 -12.46
N LYS A 104 10.32 -10.48 -13.71
CA LYS A 104 9.04 -9.95 -14.21
C LYS A 104 7.84 -10.54 -13.47
N THR A 105 7.96 -11.78 -12.99
CA THR A 105 6.90 -12.44 -12.21
C THR A 105 6.59 -11.67 -10.93
N ILE A 106 7.62 -11.20 -10.20
CA ILE A 106 7.41 -10.44 -8.96
C ILE A 106 6.74 -9.10 -9.28
N PHE A 107 7.15 -8.44 -10.36
CA PHE A 107 6.49 -7.22 -10.81
C PHE A 107 4.99 -7.44 -11.09
N PHE A 108 4.63 -8.46 -11.89
CA PHE A 108 3.22 -8.70 -12.21
C PHE A 108 2.39 -9.16 -11.01
N LEU A 109 3.00 -9.85 -10.03
CA LEU A 109 2.33 -10.18 -8.76
C LEU A 109 1.99 -8.94 -7.93
N LEU A 110 2.82 -7.90 -7.99
CA LEU A 110 2.62 -6.67 -7.23
C LEU A 110 1.80 -5.61 -7.96
N LEU A 111 1.62 -5.75 -9.28
CA LEU A 111 0.84 -4.80 -10.08
C LEU A 111 -0.57 -4.50 -9.51
N PRO A 112 -1.35 -5.48 -8.99
CA PRO A 112 -2.62 -5.19 -8.32
C PRO A 112 -2.46 -4.28 -7.08
N TYR A 113 -1.37 -4.45 -6.34
CA TYR A 113 -1.04 -3.60 -5.20
C TYR A 113 -0.67 -2.19 -5.65
N LEU A 114 0.11 -2.03 -6.72
CA LEU A 114 0.45 -0.71 -7.26
C LEU A 114 -0.79 0.07 -7.72
N LEU A 115 -1.68 -0.59 -8.47
CA LEU A 115 -2.94 0.01 -8.94
C LEU A 115 -3.83 0.44 -7.78
N TRP A 116 -3.97 -0.43 -6.77
CA TRP A 116 -4.73 -0.11 -5.57
C TRP A 116 -4.09 1.01 -4.76
N GLY A 117 -2.76 1.02 -4.62
CA GLY A 117 -2.00 2.06 -3.93
C GLY A 117 -2.15 3.43 -4.60
N ALA A 118 -2.14 3.46 -5.94
CA ALA A 118 -2.37 4.69 -6.71
C ALA A 118 -3.80 5.22 -6.49
N TYR A 119 -4.80 4.34 -6.56
CA TYR A 119 -6.19 4.69 -6.27
C TYR A 119 -6.37 5.21 -4.84
N ALA A 120 -5.82 4.51 -3.85
CA ALA A 120 -5.87 4.90 -2.44
C ALA A 120 -5.19 6.24 -2.18
N THR A 121 -4.09 6.53 -2.87
CA THR A 121 -3.37 7.81 -2.78
C THR A 121 -4.24 8.95 -3.29
N VAL A 122 -4.85 8.79 -4.48
CA VAL A 122 -5.78 9.81 -5.02
C VAL A 122 -6.94 10.02 -4.04
N LEU A 123 -7.58 8.94 -3.59
CA LEU A 123 -8.67 9.01 -2.62
C LEU A 123 -8.27 9.77 -1.34
N GLN A 124 -7.11 9.45 -0.77
CA GLN A 124 -6.61 10.09 0.45
C GLN A 124 -6.31 11.58 0.26
N LEU A 125 -5.70 11.96 -0.86
CA LEU A 125 -5.43 13.35 -1.19
C LEU A 125 -6.73 14.14 -1.33
N TRP A 126 -7.74 13.58 -2.01
CA TRP A 126 -9.06 14.21 -2.10
C TRP A 126 -9.71 14.35 -0.73
N VAL A 127 -9.69 13.31 0.10
CA VAL A 127 -10.19 13.37 1.48
C VAL A 127 -9.49 14.47 2.29
N SER A 128 -8.19 14.64 2.10
CA SER A 128 -7.40 15.67 2.82
C SER A 128 -7.66 17.09 2.35
N VAL A 129 -8.17 17.27 1.13
CA VAL A 129 -8.51 18.60 0.59
C VAL A 129 -9.92 19.02 1.00
N ILE A 130 -10.84 18.06 1.15
CA ILE A 130 -12.27 18.33 1.41
C ILE A 130 -12.67 18.25 2.90
N ASN A 131 -11.76 17.89 3.79
CA ASN A 131 -11.94 17.88 5.25
C ASN A 131 -10.87 18.72 5.93
#